data_AF-A0AA41R1W9-F1
#
_entry.id   AF-A0AA41R1W9-F1
#
_cell.length_a   1.000
_cell.length_b   1.000
_cell.length_c   1.000
_cell.angle_alpha   90.00
_cell.angle_beta   90.00
_cell.angle_gamma   90.00
#
_symmetry.space_group_name_H-M   'P 1'
#
loop_
_entity.id
_entity.type
_entity.pdbx_description
1 polymer ?
#
loop_
_entity_poly.entity_id
_entity_poly.type
_entity_poly.pdbx_seq_one_letter_code
_entity_poly.pdbx_strand_id
1 'polypeptide(L)' 'MIEIRNLQFQPLTFNLAGDRTLHLGPRERTSIPQKDISPEITLAEKRGLVGLSKPEEEKPSVSDETAETTEPKTTKRRK' A
#
# COMPACT_ATOMS: atom_id res chain seq x y z
N MET A 1 -11.29 -5.45 7.16
CA MET A 1 -10.00 -4.71 7.00
C MET A 1 -10.23 -3.56 6.02
N ILE A 2 -9.29 -2.64 5.85
CA ILE A 2 -9.33 -1.56 4.84
C ILE A 2 -8.07 -1.70 3.99
N GLU A 3 -8.21 -1.58 2.68
CA GLU A 3 -7.11 -1.57 1.73
C GLU A 3 -6.59 -0.14 1.55
N ILE A 4 -5.27 0.00 1.58
CA ILE A 4 -4.55 1.23 1.32
C ILE A 4 -3.70 1.02 0.07
N ARG A 5 -3.84 1.94 -0.89
CA ARG A 5 -3.02 1.97 -2.12
C ARG A 5 -2.14 3.20 -2.13
N ASN A 6 -0.84 3.05 -2.34
CA ASN A 6 0.04 4.16 -2.69
C ASN A 6 -0.32 4.67 -4.09
N LEU A 7 -0.55 5.98 -4.23
CA LEU A 7 -0.83 6.61 -5.52
C LEU A 7 0.42 7.26 -6.14
N GLN A 8 1.50 7.34 -5.36
CA GLN A 8 2.78 7.89 -5.78
C GLN A 8 3.68 6.83 -6.40
N PHE A 9 4.60 7.29 -7.26
CA PHE A 9 5.71 6.49 -7.79
C PHE A 9 6.93 6.48 -6.86
N GLN A 10 6.80 7.11 -5.69
CA GLN A 10 7.79 7.11 -4.61
C GLN A 10 7.29 6.25 -3.44
N PRO A 11 8.17 5.62 -2.67
CA PRO A 11 7.78 4.89 -1.47
C PRO A 11 7.22 5.85 -0.42
N LEU A 12 6.21 5.39 0.30
CA LEU A 12 5.59 6.09 1.42
C LEU A 12 5.77 5.28 2.70
N THR A 13 5.81 5.95 3.84
CA THR A 13 5.84 5.30 5.15
C THR A 13 4.90 6.07 6.07
N PHE A 14 4.05 5.33 6.78
CA PHE A 14 3.04 5.89 7.68
C PHE A 14 3.18 5.27 9.06
N ASN A 15 2.90 6.06 10.09
CA ASN A 15 2.75 5.55 11.44
C ASN A 15 1.31 5.09 11.64
N LEU A 16 1.12 3.84 12.05
CA LEU A 16 -0.19 3.28 12.41
C LEU A 16 -0.54 3.65 13.85
N ALA A 17 -1.83 3.53 14.21
CA ALA A 17 -2.30 3.84 15.56
C ALA A 17 -1.77 2.91 16.67
N GLY A 18 -1.13 1.78 16.33
CA GLY A 18 -0.63 0.77 17.26
C GLY A 18 0.90 0.67 17.35
N ASP A 19 1.62 1.79 17.26
CA ASP A 19 3.09 1.88 17.31
C ASP A 19 3.83 1.03 16.26
N ARG A 20 3.14 0.73 15.16
CA ARG A 20 3.68 0.02 14.00
C ARG A 20 3.83 0.97 12.83
N THR A 21 4.83 0.75 12.00
CA THR A 21 5.01 1.50 10.76
C THR A 21 4.50 0.68 9.58
N LEU A 22 3.74 1.32 8.70
CA LEU A 22 3.35 0.76 7.41
C LEU A 22 4.27 1.35 6.33
N HIS A 23 5.06 0.49 5.69
CA HIS A 23 5.82 0.86 4.50
C HIS A 23 5.02 0.48 3.26
N LEU A 24 4.88 1.42 2.32
CA LEU A 24 4.24 1.19 1.03
C LEU A 24 5.24 1.53 -0.08
N GLY A 25 5.61 0.54 -0.88
CA GLY A 25 6.36 0.72 -2.10
C GLY A 25 5.60 1.52 -3.17
N PRO A 26 6.25 1.89 -4.28
CA PRO A 26 5.62 2.60 -5.39
C PRO A 26 4.39 1.86 -5.90
N ARG A 27 3.23 2.52 -5.89
CA ARG A 27 1.93 1.95 -6.29
C ARG A 27 1.47 0.69 -5.55
N GLU A 28 2.12 0.33 -4.44
CA GLU A 28 1.80 -0.86 -3.65
C GLU A 28 0.42 -0.76 -3.00
N ARG A 29 -0.23 -1.91 -2.78
CA ARG A 29 -1.48 -2.02 -2.02
C ARG A 29 -1.30 -2.94 -0.82
N THR A 30 -1.84 -2.54 0.32
CA THR A 30 -1.76 -3.33 1.56
C THR A 30 -3.07 -3.23 2.33
N SER A 31 -3.51 -4.33 2.94
CA SER A 31 -4.69 -4.34 3.80
C SER A 31 -4.30 -4.17 5.27
N ILE A 32 -4.94 -3.23 5.96
CA ILE A 32 -4.76 -3.00 7.39
C ILE A 32 -6.09 -3.01 8.14
N PRO A 33 -6.12 -3.30 9.44
CA PRO A 33 -7.31 -3.12 10.27
C PRO A 33 -7.77 -1.66 10.26
N GLN A 34 -9.09 -1.42 10.27
CA GLN A 34 -9.64 -0.06 10.35
C GLN A 34 -9.21 0.67 11.64
N LYS A 35 -8.93 -0.09 12.71
CA LYS A 35 -8.43 0.43 13.98
C LYS A 35 -7.02 1.02 13.88
N ASP A 36 -6.24 0.60 12.88
CA ASP A 36 -4.85 0.99 12.71
C ASP A 36 -4.69 2.24 11.84
N ILE A 37 -5.79 2.74 11.25
CA ILE A 37 -5.79 3.97 10.46
C ILE A 37 -5.48 5.15 11.38
N SER A 38 -4.33 5.78 11.11
CA SER A 38 -3.90 6.98 11.81
C SER A 38 -4.42 8.25 11.14
N PRO A 39 -4.38 9.40 11.86
CA PRO A 39 -4.69 10.70 11.28
C PRO A 39 -3.80 11.04 10.07
N GLU A 40 -2.56 10.54 10.07
CA GLU A 40 -1.60 10.72 8.99
C GLU A 40 -2.09 10.11 7.68
N ILE A 41 -2.58 8.86 7.73
CA ILE A 41 -3.13 8.16 6.56
C ILE A 41 -4.38 8.88 6.03
N THR A 42 -5.23 9.37 6.92
CA THR A 42 -6.45 10.10 6.55
C THR A 42 -6.11 11.42 5.86
N LEU A 43 -5.06 12.10 6.33
CA LEU A 43 -4.55 13.32 5.71
C LEU A 43 -3.90 13.02 4.35
N ALA A 44 -3.16 11.93 4.24
CA ALA A 44 -2.53 11.48 3.01
C ALA A 44 -3.56 11.14 1.93
N GLU A 45 -4.69 10.53 2.30
CA GLU A 45 -5.82 10.30 1.40
C GLU A 45 -6.39 11.62 0.86
N LYS A 46 -6.68 12.58 1.74
CA LYS A 46 -7.17 13.92 1.34
C LYS A 46 -6.20 14.65 0.41
N ARG A 47 -4.90 14.36 0.52
CA ARG A 47 -3.83 14.91 -0.34
C ARG A 47 -3.64 14.12 -1.64
N GLY A 48 -4.34 13.00 -1.84
CA GLY A 48 -4.18 12.15 -3.02
C GLY A 48 -2.86 11.37 -3.04
N LEU A 49 -2.22 11.16 -1.89
CA LEU A 49 -1.02 10.33 -1.78
C LEU A 49 -1.35 8.84 -1.69
N VAL A 50 -2.49 8.53 -1.07
CA VAL A 50 -3.01 7.17 -0.92
C VAL A 50 -4.50 7.11 -1.25
N GLY A 51 -4.99 5.94 -1.67
CA GLY A 51 -6.42 5.65 -1.77
C GLY A 51 -6.83 4.62 -0.72
N LEU A 52 -7.95 4.87 -0.02
CA LEU A 52 -8.52 3.93 0.93
C LEU A 52 -9.77 3.26 0.32
N SER A 53 -9.83 1.94 0.34
CA SER A 53 -10.99 1.16 -0.07
C SER A 53 -11.40 0.20 1.06
N LYS A 54 -12.70 0.15 1.37
CA LYS A 54 -13.23 -0.98 2.15
C LYS A 54 -13.37 -2.17 1.19
N PRO A 55 -12.93 -3.37 1.59
CA PRO A 55 -13.28 -4.59 0.90
C PRO A 55 -14.77 -4.87 1.19
N GLU A 56 -15.65 -4.16 0.49
CA GLU A 56 -16.98 -4.66 0.22
C GLU A 56 -16.89 -5.49 -1.06
N GLU A 57 -17.40 -6.71 -0.99
CA GLU A 57 -17.44 -7.67 -2.09
C GLU A 57 -18.02 -7.03 -3.36
N GLU A 58 -17.26 -7.17 -4.44
CA GLU A 58 -17.66 -7.06 -5.85
C GLU A 58 -18.32 -5.76 -6.35
N LYS A 59 -17.52 -4.94 -7.05
CA LYS A 59 -17.73 -4.71 -8.50
C LYS A 59 -16.38 -4.65 -9.23
N PRO A 60 -16.25 -5.29 -10.42
CA PRO A 60 -14.98 -5.43 -11.09
C PRO A 60 -14.59 -4.10 -11.75
N SER A 61 -13.70 -3.34 -11.11
CA SER A 61 -12.93 -2.31 -11.80
C SER A 61 -11.66 -2.97 -12.31
N VAL A 62 -11.73 -3.35 -13.58
CA VAL A 62 -10.65 -3.91 -14.40
C VAL A 62 -9.36 -3.15 -14.16
N SER A 63 -8.32 -3.83 -13.67
CA SER A 63 -6.90 -3.54 -13.94
C SER A 63 -6.08 -4.67 -13.33
N ASP A 64 -5.70 -5.58 -14.23
CA ASP A 64 -4.53 -6.49 -14.25
C ASP A 64 -4.08 -7.05 -12.89
N GLU A 65 -4.39 -8.31 -12.61
CA GLU A 65 -3.64 -9.50 -13.06
C GLU A 65 -2.24 -9.63 -12.45
N THR A 66 -1.95 -10.87 -12.05
CA THR A 66 -0.64 -11.44 -11.64
C THR A 66 -0.10 -10.93 -10.29
N ALA A 67 -0.25 -11.66 -9.18
CA ALA A 67 0.28 -12.99 -8.88
C ALA A 67 1.82 -13.07 -9.02
N GLU A 68 2.42 -13.89 -8.14
CA GLU A 68 3.85 -14.22 -7.98
C GLU A 68 4.59 -13.26 -7.03
N THR A 69 4.78 -13.60 -5.75
CA THR A 69 5.68 -14.64 -5.22
C THR A 69 7.06 -14.62 -5.87
N THR A 70 8.07 -14.72 -5.00
CA THR A 70 9.51 -14.89 -5.24
C THR A 70 10.35 -13.62 -5.25
N GLU A 71 11.15 -13.52 -4.19
CA GLU A 71 12.40 -12.78 -4.12
C GLU A 71 13.23 -12.98 -5.40
N PRO A 72 13.96 -11.94 -5.84
CA PRO A 72 15.34 -12.21 -6.17
C PRO A 72 16.30 -11.13 -5.65
N LYS A 73 17.28 -11.57 -4.86
CA LYS A 73 18.57 -10.90 -4.71
C LYS A 73 19.18 -10.71 -6.10
N THR A 74 19.38 -9.47 -6.53
CA THR A 74 20.09 -9.17 -7.79
C THR A 74 21.58 -8.93 -7.56
N THR A 75 22.34 -9.75 -8.28
CA THR A 75 23.73 -9.70 -8.77
C THR A 75 24.47 -8.36 -8.86
N LYS A 76 25.82 -8.39 -8.71
CA LYS A 76 26.72 -7.57 -9.54
C LYS A 76 27.89 -8.38 -10.12
N ARG A 77 27.96 -8.37 -11.45
CA ARG A 77 28.98 -8.93 -12.35
C ARG A 77 30.25 -8.05 -12.40
N ARG A 78 31.34 -8.73 -12.75
CA ARG A 78 32.70 -8.33 -13.19
C ARG A 78 32.92 -6.90 -13.71
N LYS A 79 34.09 -6.36 -13.37
CA LYS A 79 35.00 -5.70 -14.31
C LYS A 79 36.39 -6.32 -14.14
#